data_AF-A0A8T8D7P5-F1
#
_entry.id   AF-A0A8T8D7P5-F1
#
_cell.length_a   1.000
_cell.length_b   1.000
_cell.length_c   1.000
_cell.angle_alpha   90.00
_cell.angle_beta   90.00
_cell.angle_gamma   90.00
#
_symmetry.space_group_name_H-M   'P 1'
#
loop_
_entity.id
_entity.type
_entity.pdbx_description
1 polymer ?
#
loop_
_entity_poly.entity_id
_entity_poly.type
_entity_poly.pdbx_seq_one_letter_code
_entity_poly.pdbx_strand_id
1 'polypeptide(L)'
;MRARGIPTRVSPASACPTPGPHPRTIPAQGIPGLGIHALAVPAFWAGTALPDLLRLLAVFVLAVVAWGYLVEPRWLRVRAYRLSLGAAARGGRPVPLPIPRPPKRPVRPRSTPAAGPAAKGAPPSPAARQGGTASSATLRAAAARPSRLRLAHLTDLHAPVYRVSEAALLRWIEAWQPDAVVFTGDLAEGKGLPARRGVELLRRLARRWPVYLVPGNHDHLYGWSRLRRELEGTGVHLLVNQGARLEQGPAGVYLAGVDDPHTGRDDLGAALAGAPPGWPVVLLAHAPAGGIRRAAAELGAGLALGGHTHGGQVRLPLLGALWIPGQGWFPTYDRGWFQVGGTWWFIAAGLGTPRPWIRLLCRPELVLLELVLGEEGR
;
A
#
# COMPACT_ATOMS: atom_id res chain seq x y z
N MET A 1 -32.95 14.76 -66.51
CA MET A 1 -32.25 13.88 -67.50
C MET A 1 -31.21 13.08 -66.71
N ARG A 2 -31.21 11.74 -66.73
CA ARG A 2 -30.55 10.82 -67.70
C ARG A 2 -29.04 11.10 -67.89
N ALA A 3 -28.12 10.13 -68.03
CA ALA A 3 -28.04 8.69 -67.67
C ALA A 3 -26.63 8.15 -68.08
N ARG A 4 -26.22 6.96 -67.57
CA ARG A 4 -25.16 6.05 -68.13
C ARG A 4 -23.69 6.54 -68.00
N GLY A 5 -22.65 5.68 -68.04
CA GLY A 5 -22.62 4.21 -68.25
C GLY A 5 -21.24 3.52 -68.09
N ILE A 6 -21.18 2.22 -68.47
CA ILE A 6 -20.15 1.18 -68.17
C ILE A 6 -19.75 0.46 -69.49
N PRO A 7 -18.45 0.28 -69.87
CA PRO A 7 -17.66 -0.95 -69.57
C PRO A 7 -16.12 -0.72 -69.39
N THR A 8 -15.27 -1.68 -68.96
CA THR A 8 -14.73 -2.86 -69.71
C THR A 8 -14.00 -3.83 -68.76
N ARG A 9 -14.24 -5.17 -68.79
CA ARG A 9 -13.65 -6.26 -69.65
C ARG A 9 -12.14 -6.46 -69.39
N VAL A 10 -11.56 -7.66 -69.19
CA VAL A 10 -11.69 -8.97 -69.88
C VAL A 10 -11.28 -10.16 -68.94
N SER A 11 -11.69 -11.39 -69.26
CA SER A 11 -11.19 -12.68 -68.68
C SER A 11 -10.54 -13.52 -69.80
N PRO A 12 -9.62 -14.45 -69.50
CA PRO A 12 -9.97 -15.86 -69.79
C PRO A 12 -9.46 -16.90 -68.78
N ALA A 13 -9.94 -18.12 -68.96
CA ALA A 13 -9.71 -19.29 -68.11
C ALA A 13 -8.51 -20.16 -68.53
N SER A 14 -8.03 -20.96 -67.58
CA SER A 14 -7.40 -22.30 -67.73
C SER A 14 -6.89 -22.71 -66.34
N ALA A 15 -6.81 -23.96 -65.91
CA ALA A 15 -7.34 -25.26 -66.29
C ALA A 15 -7.02 -26.17 -65.08
N CYS A 16 -7.88 -27.12 -64.72
CA CYS A 16 -7.58 -28.09 -63.66
C CYS A 16 -6.88 -29.32 -64.27
N PRO A 17 -6.04 -30.04 -63.51
CA PRO A 17 -6.33 -31.46 -63.36
C PRO A 17 -6.10 -32.02 -61.94
N THR A 18 -7.00 -32.92 -61.57
CA THR A 18 -6.93 -33.91 -60.46
C THR A 18 -6.36 -35.25 -60.98
N PRO A 19 -6.38 -36.37 -60.24
CA PRO A 19 -5.88 -36.67 -58.89
C PRO A 19 -4.90 -37.89 -58.87
N GLY A 20 -4.37 -38.29 -57.70
CA GLY A 20 -3.60 -39.53 -57.52
C GLY A 20 -3.65 -40.08 -56.07
N PRO A 21 -3.48 -41.40 -55.82
CA PRO A 21 -4.34 -42.07 -54.82
C PRO A 21 -3.67 -42.78 -53.62
N HIS A 22 -4.28 -42.61 -52.44
CA HIS A 22 -4.41 -43.54 -51.30
C HIS A 22 -3.15 -44.35 -50.82
N PRO A 23 -3.25 -45.40 -49.97
CA PRO A 23 -3.04 -45.19 -48.53
C PRO A 23 -2.03 -46.17 -47.87
N ARG A 24 -1.38 -45.78 -46.76
CA ARG A 24 -0.73 -46.74 -45.84
C ARG A 24 -0.83 -46.33 -44.37
N THR A 25 -1.62 -47.09 -43.62
CA THR A 25 -1.48 -47.30 -42.17
C THR A 25 -0.78 -48.64 -41.93
N ILE A 26 0.09 -48.77 -40.91
CA ILE A 26 0.12 -49.75 -39.77
C ILE A 26 1.25 -49.27 -38.78
N PRO A 27 1.51 -49.91 -37.61
CA PRO A 27 0.82 -49.83 -36.31
C PRO A 27 1.55 -48.97 -35.24
N ALA A 28 0.93 -48.87 -34.06
CA ALA A 28 1.48 -48.24 -32.86
C ALA A 28 2.48 -49.11 -32.08
N GLN A 29 3.44 -48.47 -31.39
CA GLN A 29 3.91 -48.84 -30.04
C GLN A 29 4.21 -47.56 -29.25
N GLY A 30 3.99 -47.58 -27.93
CA GLY A 30 4.01 -46.38 -27.09
C GLY A 30 5.26 -46.20 -26.22
N ILE A 31 5.54 -44.95 -25.85
CA ILE A 31 6.45 -44.57 -24.76
C ILE A 31 5.74 -43.49 -23.93
N PRO A 32 5.60 -43.64 -22.59
CA PRO A 32 4.95 -42.64 -21.77
C PRO A 32 5.93 -41.52 -21.38
N GLY A 33 5.65 -40.28 -21.79
CA GLY A 33 6.51 -39.13 -21.48
C GLY A 33 5.90 -37.76 -21.78
N LEU A 34 5.38 -37.11 -20.74
CA LEU A 34 5.27 -35.65 -20.57
C LEU A 34 4.76 -34.82 -21.78
N GLY A 35 3.51 -35.05 -22.21
CA GLY A 35 2.83 -34.18 -23.18
C GLY A 35 2.21 -32.94 -22.53
N ILE A 36 2.71 -31.74 -22.87
CA ILE A 36 2.04 -30.47 -22.52
C ILE A 36 0.77 -30.36 -23.35
N HIS A 37 -0.39 -30.51 -22.71
CA HIS A 37 -1.68 -30.26 -23.37
C HIS A 37 -1.88 -28.76 -23.59
N ALA A 38 -1.49 -28.29 -24.77
CA ALA A 38 -1.90 -27.00 -25.28
C ALA A 38 -3.44 -26.98 -25.44
N LEU A 39 -4.10 -26.07 -24.71
CA LEU A 39 -5.54 -25.88 -24.79
C LEU A 39 -5.87 -25.22 -26.14
N ALA A 40 -6.36 -26.02 -27.09
CA ALA A 40 -6.91 -25.52 -28.34
C ALA A 40 -8.23 -24.78 -28.04
N VAL A 41 -8.27 -23.47 -28.32
CA VAL A 41 -9.49 -22.67 -28.20
C VAL A 41 -10.37 -22.92 -29.44
N PRO A 42 -11.65 -23.29 -29.29
CA PRO A 42 -12.53 -23.55 -30.44
C PRO A 42 -12.77 -22.29 -31.29
N ALA A 43 -12.64 -22.42 -32.61
CA ALA A 43 -12.92 -21.35 -33.56
C ALA A 43 -14.44 -21.14 -33.72
N PHE A 44 -15.01 -20.18 -32.98
CA PHE A 44 -16.44 -19.84 -33.06
C PHE A 44 -16.66 -18.31 -33.11
N TRP A 45 -16.07 -17.64 -34.11
CA TRP A 45 -16.13 -16.18 -34.26
C TRP A 45 -16.28 -15.67 -35.71
N ALA A 46 -16.84 -16.48 -36.62
CA ALA A 46 -17.25 -16.02 -37.95
C ALA A 46 -18.78 -15.82 -37.99
N GLY A 47 -19.27 -14.56 -38.03
CA GLY A 47 -20.68 -14.32 -38.37
C GLY A 47 -21.45 -13.16 -37.73
N THR A 48 -20.86 -12.23 -36.96
CA THR A 48 -21.58 -11.03 -36.48
C THR A 48 -20.77 -9.75 -36.60
N ALA A 49 -21.45 -8.62 -36.86
CA ALA A 49 -20.84 -7.33 -37.15
C ALA A 49 -20.46 -6.53 -35.89
N LEU A 50 -19.42 -6.99 -35.18
CA LEU A 50 -18.76 -6.24 -34.10
C LEU A 50 -17.27 -6.08 -34.47
N PRO A 51 -16.65 -4.88 -34.36
CA PRO A 51 -15.25 -4.69 -34.69
C PRO A 51 -14.32 -5.53 -33.81
N ASP A 52 -13.29 -6.14 -34.41
CA ASP A 52 -12.39 -7.10 -33.73
C ASP A 52 -11.67 -6.50 -32.51
N LEU A 53 -11.49 -5.18 -32.49
CA LEU A 53 -10.93 -4.41 -31.38
C LEU A 53 -11.68 -4.64 -30.04
N LEU A 54 -13.02 -4.71 -30.07
CA LEU A 54 -13.83 -4.90 -28.85
C LEU A 54 -13.79 -6.35 -28.35
N ARG A 55 -13.59 -7.31 -29.25
CA ARG A 55 -13.43 -8.74 -28.92
C ARG A 55 -12.07 -8.99 -28.27
N LEU A 56 -11.02 -8.38 -28.80
CA LEU A 56 -9.68 -8.40 -28.21
C LEU A 56 -9.65 -7.74 -26.82
N LEU A 57 -10.35 -6.61 -26.64
CA LEU A 57 -10.49 -5.96 -25.33
C LEU A 57 -11.23 -6.86 -24.30
N ALA A 58 -12.29 -7.56 -24.72
CA ALA A 58 -13.02 -8.48 -23.87
C ALA A 58 -12.13 -9.67 -23.42
N VAL A 59 -11.39 -10.29 -24.34
CA VAL A 59 -10.45 -11.38 -24.01
C VAL A 59 -9.30 -10.90 -23.12
N PHE A 60 -8.78 -9.70 -23.35
CA PHE A 60 -7.74 -9.08 -22.53
C PHE A 60 -8.19 -8.86 -21.08
N VAL A 61 -9.40 -8.34 -20.85
CA VAL A 61 -9.97 -8.20 -19.51
C VAL A 61 -10.23 -9.57 -18.87
N LEU A 62 -10.75 -10.56 -19.63
CA LEU A 62 -10.98 -11.92 -19.14
C LEU A 62 -9.68 -12.63 -18.70
N ALA A 63 -8.57 -12.46 -19.43
CA ALA A 63 -7.26 -13.01 -19.06
C ALA A 63 -6.68 -12.33 -17.79
N VAL A 64 -6.82 -11.01 -17.68
CA VAL A 64 -6.40 -10.24 -16.49
C VAL A 64 -7.23 -10.61 -15.25
N VAL A 65 -8.52 -10.91 -15.42
CA VAL A 65 -9.40 -11.43 -14.36
C VAL A 65 -9.01 -12.87 -13.99
N ALA A 66 -8.81 -13.77 -14.96
CA ALA A 66 -8.45 -15.17 -14.70
C ALA A 66 -7.11 -15.31 -13.96
N TRP A 67 -6.08 -14.55 -14.35
CA TRP A 67 -4.80 -14.50 -13.65
C TRP A 67 -4.94 -13.97 -12.20
N GLY A 68 -5.85 -13.02 -11.99
CA GLY A 68 -6.19 -12.51 -10.66
C GLY A 68 -6.92 -13.52 -9.76
N TYR A 69 -7.60 -14.52 -10.34
CA TYR A 69 -8.44 -15.49 -9.63
C TYR A 69 -7.75 -16.83 -9.33
N LEU A 70 -6.72 -17.23 -10.08
CA LEU A 70 -6.14 -18.60 -9.98
C LEU A 70 -4.87 -18.73 -9.12
N VAL A 71 -4.20 -17.63 -8.75
CA VAL A 71 -2.80 -17.69 -8.28
C VAL A 71 -2.60 -17.41 -6.77
N GLU A 72 -3.61 -16.99 -5.98
CA GLU A 72 -3.35 -16.76 -4.54
C GLU A 72 -4.58 -16.78 -3.59
N PRO A 73 -4.55 -17.51 -2.44
CA PRO A 73 -5.53 -17.40 -1.36
C PRO A 73 -5.36 -16.13 -0.51
N ARG A 74 -4.70 -15.10 -1.04
CA ARG A 74 -4.26 -13.90 -0.32
C ARG A 74 -4.99 -12.63 -0.79
N TRP A 75 -6.30 -12.61 -0.55
CA TRP A 75 -7.13 -11.42 -0.78
C TRP A 75 -6.60 -10.19 -0.01
N LEU A 76 -6.01 -10.38 1.17
CA LEU A 76 -5.33 -9.33 1.92
C LEU A 76 -3.82 -9.34 1.62
N ARG A 77 -3.28 -8.17 1.24
CA ARG A 77 -1.84 -7.90 1.14
C ARG A 77 -1.33 -7.34 2.47
N VAL A 78 -0.30 -7.96 3.04
CA VAL A 78 0.49 -7.35 4.13
C VAL A 78 1.64 -6.57 3.51
N ARG A 79 1.91 -5.36 4.02
CA ARG A 79 3.12 -4.59 3.70
C ARG A 79 3.81 -4.12 4.96
N ALA A 80 5.10 -4.41 5.09
CA ALA A 80 5.95 -3.89 6.14
C ALA A 80 6.82 -2.75 5.62
N TYR A 81 6.95 -1.70 6.42
CA TYR A 81 7.74 -0.50 6.14
C TYR A 81 8.63 -0.18 7.35
N ARG A 82 9.86 0.27 7.12
CA ARG A 82 10.72 0.86 8.16
C ARG A 82 10.97 2.33 7.81
N LEU A 83 10.75 3.21 8.78
CA LEU A 83 10.93 4.66 8.64
C LEU A 83 11.84 5.16 9.75
N SER A 84 12.74 6.10 9.44
CA SER A 84 13.47 6.83 10.48
C SER A 84 12.73 8.12 10.79
N LEU A 85 12.34 8.29 12.06
CA LEU A 85 11.88 9.56 12.60
C LEU A 85 13.07 10.16 13.36
N GLY A 86 13.87 10.97 12.66
CA GLY A 86 14.76 11.90 13.36
C GLY A 86 13.91 12.91 14.14
N ALA A 87 14.43 13.40 15.28
CA ALA A 87 13.80 14.50 16.00
C ALA A 87 13.43 15.62 15.01
N ALA A 88 12.21 16.14 15.12
CA ALA A 88 11.64 17.12 14.18
C ALA A 88 12.25 18.52 14.41
N ALA A 89 13.56 18.62 14.25
CA ALA A 89 14.34 19.82 14.45
C ALA A 89 14.17 20.77 13.26
N ARG A 90 13.93 22.04 13.58
CA ARG A 90 13.77 23.14 12.63
C ARG A 90 15.07 23.32 11.83
N GLY A 91 14.97 23.42 10.51
CA GLY A 91 16.06 23.95 9.67
C GLY A 91 17.24 23.02 9.39
N GLY A 92 17.00 21.88 8.72
CA GLY A 92 18.06 21.03 8.15
C GLY A 92 17.56 20.24 6.94
N ARG A 93 18.38 20.11 5.88
CA ARG A 93 17.98 19.37 4.67
C ARG A 93 17.90 17.85 4.96
N PRO A 94 16.81 17.16 4.57
CA PRO A 94 16.65 15.73 4.85
C PRO A 94 17.60 14.86 4.02
N VAL A 95 18.20 13.87 4.68
CA VAL A 95 18.91 12.77 4.01
C VAL A 95 17.88 11.80 3.41
N PRO A 96 17.96 11.44 2.11
CA PRO A 96 16.91 10.65 1.47
C PRO A 96 16.93 9.18 1.88
N LEU A 97 15.81 8.69 2.44
CA LEU A 97 15.54 7.26 2.56
C LEU A 97 15.16 6.68 1.19
N PRO A 98 15.72 5.52 0.77
CA PRO A 98 15.49 4.98 -0.57
C PRO A 98 14.10 4.36 -0.74
N ILE A 99 13.28 4.96 -1.61
CA ILE A 99 12.02 4.38 -2.08
C ILE A 99 12.30 3.22 -3.05
N PRO A 100 11.69 2.02 -2.89
CA PRO A 100 11.83 0.92 -3.84
C PRO A 100 11.20 1.28 -5.19
N ARG A 101 12.00 1.23 -6.26
CA ARG A 101 11.57 1.58 -7.63
C ARG A 101 10.83 0.41 -8.32
N PRO A 102 9.77 0.66 -9.10
CA PRO A 102 9.25 -0.31 -10.08
C PRO A 102 10.29 -0.62 -11.19
N PRO A 103 10.13 -1.73 -11.94
CA PRO A 103 11.21 -2.29 -12.78
C PRO A 103 11.61 -1.43 -13.98
N LYS A 104 12.90 -1.50 -14.36
CA LYS A 104 13.54 -0.72 -15.45
C LYS A 104 13.81 -1.56 -16.70
N ARG A 105 13.84 -0.91 -17.88
CA ARG A 105 14.84 -1.04 -19.01
C ARG A 105 14.38 -0.23 -20.24
N PRO A 106 15.20 -0.01 -21.30
CA PRO A 106 16.62 -0.40 -21.55
C PRO A 106 17.62 0.82 -21.61
N VAL A 107 18.90 0.72 -21.17
CA VAL A 107 20.16 0.30 -21.89
C VAL A 107 20.66 1.37 -22.91
N ARG A 108 21.90 1.91 -22.93
CA ARG A 108 23.29 1.33 -23.02
C ARG A 108 24.36 2.34 -22.39
N PRO A 109 25.71 2.21 -22.50
CA PRO A 109 26.55 2.22 -21.28
C PRO A 109 27.88 3.05 -21.27
N ARG A 110 28.50 3.10 -20.08
CA ARG A 110 29.96 3.23 -19.78
C ARG A 110 30.77 4.43 -20.29
N SER A 111 31.39 5.12 -19.33
CA SER A 111 32.86 5.22 -19.24
C SER A 111 33.31 5.29 -17.76
N THR A 112 34.58 4.97 -17.48
CA THR A 112 35.18 4.81 -16.14
C THR A 112 36.01 6.04 -15.72
N PRO A 113 36.15 6.33 -14.42
CA PRO A 113 37.15 7.26 -13.92
C PRO A 113 38.52 6.56 -13.75
N ALA A 114 39.61 7.32 -13.88
CA ALA A 114 40.97 6.87 -13.57
C ALA A 114 41.75 8.01 -12.92
N ALA A 115 42.38 7.75 -11.75
CA ALA A 115 43.58 8.43 -11.25
C ALA A 115 44.04 7.84 -9.90
N GLY A 116 45.16 7.12 -9.90
CA GLY A 116 46.41 7.58 -9.26
C GLY A 116 46.60 7.47 -7.73
N PRO A 117 47.73 6.92 -7.23
CA PRO A 117 47.95 6.67 -5.79
C PRO A 117 49.18 7.37 -5.16
N ALA A 118 49.23 7.41 -3.81
CA ALA A 118 50.41 7.68 -2.96
C ALA A 118 50.05 7.35 -1.48
N ALA A 119 50.94 6.93 -0.56
CA ALA A 119 52.33 6.45 -0.63
C ALA A 119 52.63 5.52 0.59
N LYS A 120 53.81 4.87 0.60
CA LYS A 120 54.27 3.90 1.63
C LYS A 120 55.08 4.57 2.77
N GLY A 121 55.18 3.93 3.94
CA GLY A 121 56.25 4.22 4.92
C GLY A 121 56.13 3.48 6.27
N ALA A 122 57.08 2.58 6.59
CA ALA A 122 57.31 1.91 7.88
C ALA A 122 58.62 1.08 7.80
N PRO A 123 59.20 0.58 8.92
CA PRO A 123 59.40 1.13 10.27
C PRO A 123 60.95 1.25 10.56
N PRO A 124 61.52 1.21 11.81
CA PRO A 124 61.53 0.04 12.73
C PRO A 124 61.46 0.36 14.26
N SER A 125 61.57 -0.70 15.09
CA SER A 125 61.62 -0.73 16.58
C SER A 125 63.10 -0.80 17.10
N PRO A 126 63.48 -0.90 18.41
CA PRO A 126 62.80 -1.60 19.53
C PRO A 126 62.88 -1.06 21.00
N ALA A 127 61.98 -1.60 21.84
CA ALA A 127 62.09 -2.00 23.26
C ALA A 127 62.68 -1.08 24.39
N ALA A 128 61.86 -0.86 25.44
CA ALA A 128 62.27 -0.72 26.85
C ALA A 128 61.11 -1.13 27.81
N ARG A 129 61.39 -1.29 29.12
CA ARG A 129 60.53 -1.94 30.15
C ARG A 129 59.93 -0.96 31.19
N GLN A 130 58.90 -1.46 31.89
CA GLN A 130 58.34 -1.03 33.21
C GLN A 130 57.44 0.21 33.25
N GLY A 131 56.41 0.13 34.12
CA GLY A 131 55.45 1.20 34.43
C GLY A 131 54.01 0.68 34.45
N GLY A 132 53.43 0.45 35.63
CA GLY A 132 52.04 -0.01 35.76
C GLY A 132 51.04 1.11 35.47
N THR A 133 49.97 0.80 34.74
CA THR A 133 48.84 1.71 34.51
C THR A 133 47.52 1.00 34.79
N ALA A 134 46.68 1.62 35.61
CA ALA A 134 45.33 1.14 35.83
C ALA A 134 44.54 1.24 34.52
N SER A 135 44.16 0.09 33.97
CA SER A 135 43.31 0.02 32.78
C SER A 135 41.88 0.39 33.16
N SER A 136 41.59 1.69 33.23
CA SER A 136 40.21 2.19 33.21
C SER A 136 39.63 1.86 31.84
N ALA A 137 39.01 0.68 31.75
CA ALA A 137 38.18 0.33 30.61
C ALA A 137 36.89 1.16 30.73
N THR A 138 36.93 2.37 30.17
CA THR A 138 35.71 3.12 29.91
C THR A 138 34.89 2.29 28.94
N LEU A 139 33.96 1.50 29.47
CA LEU A 139 32.82 0.99 28.74
C LEU A 139 32.10 2.22 28.18
N ARG A 140 32.45 2.61 26.95
CA ARG A 140 31.59 3.43 26.11
C ARG A 140 30.25 2.69 26.12
N ALA A 141 29.28 3.24 26.85
CA ALA A 141 27.94 2.71 26.90
C ALA A 141 27.53 2.36 25.47
N ALA A 142 27.26 1.07 25.22
CA ALA A 142 27.02 0.58 23.87
C ALA A 142 25.90 1.45 23.28
N ALA A 143 26.25 2.24 22.25
CA ALA A 143 25.45 3.38 21.82
C ALA A 143 23.99 2.96 21.74
N ALA A 144 23.12 3.65 22.52
CA ALA A 144 21.78 3.17 22.81
C ALA A 144 21.10 2.77 21.50
N ARG A 145 20.64 1.51 21.41
CA ARG A 145 19.95 1.05 20.20
C ARG A 145 18.77 2.00 19.97
N PRO A 146 18.63 2.59 18.76
CA PRO A 146 17.58 3.57 18.52
C PRO A 146 16.22 2.94 18.84
N SER A 147 15.45 3.61 19.69
CA SER A 147 14.13 3.15 20.12
C SER A 147 13.26 2.89 18.89
N ARG A 148 12.48 1.82 18.93
CA ARG A 148 11.62 1.42 17.82
C ARG A 148 10.19 1.36 18.28
N LEU A 149 9.27 1.80 17.41
CA LEU A 149 7.85 1.73 17.65
C LEU A 149 7.16 1.08 16.44
N ARG A 150 6.46 -0.01 16.68
CA ARG A 150 5.75 -0.79 15.67
C ARG A 150 4.27 -0.49 15.70
N LEU A 151 3.76 0.02 14.58
CA LEU A 151 2.33 0.27 14.39
C LEU A 151 1.75 -0.73 13.39
N ALA A 152 0.62 -1.36 13.75
CA ALA A 152 -0.23 -2.04 12.80
C ALA A 152 -1.35 -1.08 12.36
N HIS A 153 -1.29 -0.61 11.11
CA HIS A 153 -2.25 0.33 10.55
C HIS A 153 -3.32 -0.40 9.74
N LEU A 154 -4.56 -0.27 10.21
CA LEU A 154 -5.79 -0.76 9.60
C LEU A 154 -6.68 0.44 9.25
N THR A 155 -7.58 0.28 8.29
CA THR A 155 -8.50 1.35 7.87
C THR A 155 -9.59 0.79 6.96
N ASP A 156 -10.69 1.54 6.80
CA ASP A 156 -11.73 1.31 5.81
C ASP A 156 -12.25 -0.13 5.86
N LEU A 157 -12.70 -0.57 7.03
CA LEU A 157 -13.21 -1.92 7.23
C LEU A 157 -14.62 -2.09 6.63
N HIS A 158 -15.43 -1.02 6.60
CA HIS A 158 -16.80 -1.05 6.05
C HIS A 158 -17.61 -2.25 6.57
N ALA A 159 -17.67 -2.42 7.89
CA ALA A 159 -18.34 -3.57 8.48
C ALA A 159 -19.84 -3.60 8.10
N PRO A 160 -20.39 -4.78 7.76
CA PRO A 160 -19.77 -6.11 7.81
C PRO A 160 -19.12 -6.59 6.50
N VAL A 161 -18.93 -5.70 5.50
CA VAL A 161 -18.71 -6.03 4.08
C VAL A 161 -17.29 -6.54 3.76
N TYR A 162 -16.28 -6.26 4.59
CA TYR A 162 -14.92 -6.76 4.37
C TYR A 162 -14.86 -8.29 4.25
N ARG A 163 -14.10 -8.76 3.25
CA ARG A 163 -13.91 -10.20 2.96
C ARG A 163 -12.58 -10.75 3.45
N VAL A 164 -11.78 -9.94 4.16
CA VAL A 164 -10.51 -10.40 4.73
C VAL A 164 -10.74 -11.35 5.90
N SER A 165 -9.95 -12.43 5.98
CA SER A 165 -10.01 -13.39 7.07
C SER A 165 -9.47 -12.76 8.36
N GLU A 166 -10.36 -12.54 9.33
CA GLU A 166 -10.00 -11.99 10.65
C GLU A 166 -8.95 -12.85 11.37
N ALA A 167 -9.02 -14.18 11.21
CA ALA A 167 -8.03 -15.09 11.76
C ALA A 167 -6.66 -14.94 11.09
N ALA A 168 -6.59 -14.67 9.78
CA ALA A 168 -5.32 -14.39 9.10
C ALA A 168 -4.77 -13.01 9.49
N LEU A 169 -5.64 -11.99 9.56
CA LEU A 169 -5.32 -10.64 10.03
C LEU A 169 -4.72 -10.68 11.45
N LEU A 170 -5.38 -11.34 12.39
CA LEU A 170 -4.89 -11.51 13.76
C LEU A 170 -3.55 -12.26 13.80
N ARG A 171 -3.36 -13.33 13.02
CA ARG A 171 -2.06 -14.04 12.95
C ARG A 171 -0.93 -13.17 12.40
N TRP A 172 -1.20 -12.29 11.44
CA TRP A 172 -0.19 -11.41 10.86
C TRP A 172 0.18 -10.23 11.75
N ILE A 173 -0.79 -9.68 12.47
CA ILE A 173 -0.55 -8.68 13.52
C ILE A 173 0.24 -9.34 14.67
N GLU A 174 -0.16 -10.53 15.11
CA GLU A 174 0.56 -11.30 16.13
C GLU A 174 2.02 -11.60 15.74
N ALA A 175 2.26 -12.06 14.51
CA ALA A 175 3.60 -12.36 14.03
C ALA A 175 4.50 -11.10 13.92
N TRP A 176 3.92 -9.91 13.84
CA TRP A 176 4.66 -8.65 13.81
C TRP A 176 5.00 -8.10 15.19
N GLN A 177 4.17 -8.41 16.21
CA GLN A 177 4.23 -7.84 17.56
C GLN A 177 4.29 -6.29 17.51
N PRO A 178 3.18 -5.60 17.16
CA PRO A 178 3.11 -4.15 17.24
C PRO A 178 3.08 -3.68 18.70
N ASP A 179 3.60 -2.47 18.95
CA ASP A 179 3.40 -1.75 20.20
C ASP A 179 2.00 -1.11 20.26
N ALA A 180 1.44 -0.75 19.11
CA ALA A 180 0.06 -0.25 19.00
C ALA A 180 -0.60 -0.59 17.65
N VAL A 181 -1.93 -0.67 17.67
CA VAL A 181 -2.77 -0.74 16.48
C VAL A 181 -3.38 0.64 16.24
N VAL A 182 -3.33 1.14 15.01
CA VAL A 182 -3.96 2.41 14.61
C VAL A 182 -5.01 2.15 13.53
N PHE A 183 -6.20 2.71 13.71
CA PHE A 183 -7.36 2.52 12.83
C PHE A 183 -7.83 3.86 12.26
N THR A 184 -7.61 4.11 10.97
CA THR A 184 -7.86 5.43 10.36
C THR A 184 -9.24 5.57 9.72
N GLY A 185 -10.29 5.29 10.48
CA GLY A 185 -11.68 5.53 10.09
C GLY A 185 -12.32 4.49 9.16
N ASP A 186 -13.63 4.69 8.95
CA ASP A 186 -14.55 3.83 8.20
C ASP A 186 -14.60 2.39 8.73
N LEU A 187 -14.92 2.29 10.02
CA LEU A 187 -15.24 1.01 10.66
C LEU A 187 -16.61 0.48 10.17
N ALA A 188 -17.59 1.36 10.03
CA ALA A 188 -18.94 1.06 9.56
C ALA A 188 -19.13 1.42 8.07
N GLU A 189 -20.02 0.71 7.36
CA GLU A 189 -20.41 1.05 5.98
C GLU A 189 -21.41 2.24 5.88
N GLY A 190 -21.95 2.69 7.01
CA GLY A 190 -23.01 3.71 7.05
C GLY A 190 -24.42 3.12 7.07
N LYS A 191 -25.40 3.85 6.53
CA LYS A 191 -26.83 3.52 6.67
C LYS A 191 -27.19 2.11 6.17
N GLY A 192 -27.99 1.42 6.98
CA GLY A 192 -28.61 0.12 6.66
C GLY A 192 -27.77 -1.13 6.94
N LEU A 193 -26.53 -1.01 7.43
CA LEU A 193 -25.67 -2.16 7.73
C LEU A 193 -25.05 -2.10 9.14
N PRO A 194 -24.95 -3.22 9.88
CA PRO A 194 -24.50 -3.21 11.27
C PRO A 194 -22.98 -3.18 11.43
N ALA A 195 -22.46 -2.27 12.28
CA ALA A 195 -21.04 -2.17 12.59
C ALA A 195 -20.52 -3.30 13.52
N ARG A 196 -21.42 -4.05 14.19
CA ARG A 196 -21.10 -5.08 15.22
C ARG A 196 -19.93 -6.00 14.88
N ARG A 197 -19.80 -6.46 13.63
CA ARG A 197 -18.69 -7.33 13.19
C ARG A 197 -17.33 -6.63 13.24
N GLY A 198 -17.28 -5.34 12.88
CA GLY A 198 -16.08 -4.51 13.00
C GLY A 198 -15.76 -4.17 14.45
N VAL A 199 -16.76 -3.77 15.23
CA VAL A 199 -16.65 -3.52 16.68
C VAL A 199 -16.06 -4.73 17.42
N GLU A 200 -16.53 -5.94 17.13
CA GLU A 200 -15.98 -7.16 17.75
C GLU A 200 -14.56 -7.50 17.27
N LEU A 201 -14.17 -7.13 16.05
CA LEU A 201 -12.77 -7.23 15.62
C LEU A 201 -11.87 -6.28 16.42
N LEU A 202 -12.28 -5.02 16.59
CA LEU A 202 -11.52 -4.06 17.38
C LEU A 202 -11.45 -4.45 18.86
N ARG A 203 -12.54 -4.97 19.46
CA ARG A 203 -12.54 -5.54 20.82
C ARG A 203 -11.51 -6.66 20.98
N ARG A 204 -11.39 -7.56 19.99
CA ARG A 204 -10.38 -8.65 20.01
C ARG A 204 -8.95 -8.13 19.87
N LEU A 205 -8.72 -7.05 19.12
CA LEU A 205 -7.42 -6.38 19.02
C LEU A 205 -7.06 -5.65 20.33
N ALA A 206 -8.02 -4.91 20.90
CA ALA A 206 -7.85 -4.12 22.13
C ALA A 206 -7.56 -4.98 23.39
N ARG A 207 -7.91 -6.27 23.37
CA ARG A 207 -7.51 -7.24 24.41
C ARG A 207 -6.02 -7.64 24.36
N ARG A 208 -5.29 -7.27 23.30
CA ARG A 208 -3.89 -7.70 23.07
C ARG A 208 -2.93 -6.52 22.89
N TRP A 209 -3.40 -5.41 22.32
CA TRP A 209 -2.62 -4.21 22.05
C TRP A 209 -3.46 -2.95 22.32
N PRO A 210 -2.85 -1.81 22.66
CA PRO A 210 -3.49 -0.50 22.55
C PRO A 210 -4.03 -0.30 21.12
N VAL A 211 -5.33 0.01 20.99
CA VAL A 211 -5.96 0.32 19.69
C VAL A 211 -6.39 1.78 19.71
N TYR A 212 -5.90 2.58 18.76
CA TYR A 212 -6.30 3.98 18.57
C TYR A 212 -7.15 4.10 17.31
N LEU A 213 -8.34 4.72 17.42
CA LEU A 213 -9.26 4.89 16.29
C LEU A 213 -9.59 6.37 16.10
N VAL A 214 -9.49 6.85 14.86
CA VAL A 214 -10.14 8.09 14.41
C VAL A 214 -11.38 7.74 13.57
N PRO A 215 -12.46 8.55 13.58
CA PRO A 215 -13.65 8.32 12.76
C PRO A 215 -13.41 8.62 11.27
N GLY A 216 -14.15 7.95 10.40
CA GLY A 216 -14.27 8.29 8.97
C GLY A 216 -15.66 8.80 8.57
N ASN A 217 -15.84 9.17 7.30
CA ASN A 217 -17.10 9.74 6.82
C ASN A 217 -18.25 8.72 6.82
N HIS A 218 -17.99 7.42 6.64
CA HIS A 218 -19.02 6.38 6.77
C HIS A 218 -19.38 6.08 8.24
N ASP A 219 -18.45 6.29 9.19
CA ASP A 219 -18.75 6.22 10.62
C ASP A 219 -19.73 7.34 11.05
N HIS A 220 -19.55 8.54 10.50
CA HIS A 220 -20.53 9.63 10.63
C HIS A 220 -21.85 9.31 9.95
N LEU A 221 -21.84 8.74 8.74
CA LEU A 221 -23.04 8.32 8.01
C LEU A 221 -23.84 7.21 8.73
N TYR A 222 -23.17 6.35 9.50
CA TYR A 222 -23.78 5.35 10.39
C TYR A 222 -24.45 6.00 11.62
N GLY A 223 -23.98 7.20 11.99
CA GLY A 223 -24.32 7.91 13.21
C GLY A 223 -23.20 7.77 14.22
N TRP A 224 -22.24 8.71 14.23
CA TRP A 224 -21.04 8.62 15.07
C TRP A 224 -21.35 8.43 16.56
N SER A 225 -22.34 9.14 17.11
CA SER A 225 -22.77 8.98 18.51
C SER A 225 -23.27 7.57 18.84
N ARG A 226 -23.80 6.83 17.86
CA ARG A 226 -24.18 5.42 18.01
C ARG A 226 -22.93 4.54 17.99
N LEU A 227 -22.05 4.74 17.00
CA LEU A 227 -20.82 3.93 16.89
C LEU A 227 -19.92 4.07 18.12
N ARG A 228 -19.80 5.30 18.65
CA ARG A 228 -19.09 5.58 19.90
C ARG A 228 -19.60 4.72 21.06
N ARG A 229 -20.93 4.62 21.25
CA ARG A 229 -21.54 3.74 22.27
C ARG A 229 -21.33 2.25 21.99
N GLU A 230 -21.29 1.83 20.72
CA GLU A 230 -20.95 0.45 20.38
C GLU A 230 -19.46 0.13 20.65
N LEU A 231 -18.58 1.14 20.63
CA LEU A 231 -17.15 1.05 20.95
C LEU A 231 -16.84 1.26 22.45
N GLU A 232 -17.76 1.81 23.25
CA GLU A 232 -17.61 1.89 24.71
C GLU A 232 -17.41 0.49 25.33
N GLY A 233 -16.49 0.40 26.31
CA GLY A 233 -16.12 -0.87 26.94
C GLY A 233 -15.38 -1.87 26.03
N THR A 234 -15.00 -1.51 24.79
CA THR A 234 -14.16 -2.39 23.94
C THR A 234 -12.68 -2.36 24.28
N GLY A 235 -12.19 -1.30 24.95
CA GLY A 235 -10.77 -1.01 25.15
C GLY A 235 -10.13 -0.17 24.03
N VAL A 236 -10.89 0.24 23.01
CA VAL A 236 -10.39 1.12 21.94
C VAL A 236 -10.32 2.56 22.43
N HIS A 237 -9.16 3.20 22.23
CA HIS A 237 -8.96 4.63 22.46
C HIS A 237 -9.45 5.42 21.24
N LEU A 238 -10.53 6.20 21.40
CA LEU A 238 -11.01 7.10 20.35
C LEU A 238 -10.16 8.38 20.36
N LEU A 239 -9.57 8.77 19.23
CA LEU A 239 -8.84 10.02 19.08
C LEU A 239 -9.64 10.94 18.13
N VAL A 240 -10.54 11.73 18.71
CA VAL A 240 -11.34 12.73 17.98
C VAL A 240 -10.81 14.11 18.35
N ASN A 241 -10.04 14.73 17.46
CA ASN A 241 -9.38 16.02 17.67
C ASN A 241 -8.56 16.07 18.98
N GLN A 242 -7.86 14.97 19.29
CA GLN A 242 -7.03 14.79 20.47
C GLN A 242 -5.89 13.80 20.18
N GLY A 243 -4.88 13.72 21.05
CA GLY A 243 -3.76 12.81 20.85
C GLY A 243 -3.40 11.94 22.05
N ALA A 244 -2.47 11.02 21.82
CA ALA A 244 -1.97 10.06 22.79
C ALA A 244 -0.44 9.94 22.70
N ARG A 245 0.19 9.65 23.84
CA ARG A 245 1.64 9.42 23.95
C ARG A 245 1.93 7.93 23.83
N LEU A 246 2.81 7.55 22.93
CA LEU A 246 3.39 6.21 22.83
C LEU A 246 4.84 6.27 23.30
N GLU A 247 5.05 5.87 24.55
CA GLU A 247 6.34 5.98 25.24
C GLU A 247 7.21 4.74 25.00
N GLN A 248 8.50 4.94 24.74
CA GLN A 248 9.50 3.90 24.50
C GLN A 248 10.77 4.25 25.29
N GLY A 249 10.63 4.24 26.63
CA GLY A 249 11.64 4.74 27.56
C GLY A 249 11.61 6.27 27.67
N PRO A 250 12.76 6.97 27.67
CA PRO A 250 12.82 8.43 27.81
C PRO A 250 12.37 9.21 26.55
N ALA A 251 12.15 8.50 25.44
CA ALA A 251 11.65 9.04 24.18
C ALA A 251 10.31 8.42 23.81
N GLY A 252 9.54 9.07 22.95
CA GLY A 252 8.25 8.57 22.50
C GLY A 252 7.77 9.21 21.20
N VAL A 253 6.61 8.76 20.74
CA VAL A 253 5.88 9.31 19.60
C VAL A 253 4.56 9.88 20.09
N TYR A 254 4.17 11.04 19.57
CA TYR A 254 2.83 11.56 19.79
C TYR A 254 1.91 11.17 18.62
N LEU A 255 0.87 10.40 18.90
CA LEU A 255 -0.21 10.14 17.96
C LEU A 255 -1.21 11.29 18.05
N ALA A 256 -1.31 12.12 17.00
CA ALA A 256 -2.36 13.14 16.89
C ALA A 256 -3.52 12.58 16.07
N GLY A 257 -4.72 12.43 16.64
CA GLY A 257 -5.90 11.96 15.90
C GLY A 257 -6.92 13.08 15.71
N VAL A 258 -7.31 13.32 14.45
CA VAL A 258 -8.39 14.25 14.11
C VAL A 258 -9.71 13.52 13.88
N ASP A 259 -10.82 14.23 14.01
CA ASP A 259 -12.08 13.83 13.37
C ASP A 259 -11.94 13.91 11.83
N ASP A 260 -12.99 13.53 11.09
CA ASP A 260 -12.92 13.30 9.65
C ASP A 260 -12.69 14.60 8.81
N PRO A 261 -11.59 14.70 8.05
CA PRO A 261 -11.32 15.82 7.15
C PRO A 261 -12.16 15.83 5.87
N HIS A 262 -12.84 14.73 5.52
CA HIS A 262 -13.74 14.72 4.36
C HIS A 262 -15.04 15.48 4.65
N THR A 263 -15.56 15.37 5.88
CA THR A 263 -16.75 16.10 6.36
C THR A 263 -16.42 17.43 7.04
N GLY A 264 -15.13 17.83 7.09
CA GLY A 264 -14.68 19.13 7.64
C GLY A 264 -14.86 19.23 9.15
N ARG A 265 -14.64 18.12 9.88
CA ARG A 265 -14.73 18.04 11.34
C ARG A 265 -13.36 18.07 12.02
N ASP A 266 -12.30 18.00 11.23
CA ASP A 266 -10.92 17.94 11.70
C ASP A 266 -10.50 19.24 12.40
N ASP A 267 -9.92 19.09 13.59
CA ASP A 267 -9.20 20.15 14.29
C ASP A 267 -7.81 19.62 14.65
N LEU A 268 -6.88 19.89 13.74
CA LEU A 268 -5.48 19.51 13.90
C LEU A 268 -4.79 20.32 15.02
N GLY A 269 -5.27 21.53 15.33
CA GLY A 269 -4.73 22.34 16.44
C GLY A 269 -5.05 21.69 17.78
N ALA A 270 -6.32 21.33 18.00
CA ALA A 270 -6.75 20.59 19.18
C ALA A 270 -6.06 19.21 19.30
N ALA A 271 -5.93 18.47 18.18
CA ALA A 271 -5.23 17.19 18.17
C ALA A 271 -3.76 17.29 18.64
N LEU A 272 -3.09 18.40 18.33
CA LEU A 272 -1.68 18.65 18.68
C LEU A 272 -1.47 19.34 20.04
N ALA A 273 -2.51 19.87 20.68
CA ALA A 273 -2.39 20.63 21.93
C ALA A 273 -1.70 19.87 23.09
N GLY A 274 -1.78 18.53 23.10
CA GLY A 274 -1.14 17.67 24.10
C GLY A 274 0.28 17.19 23.75
N ALA A 275 0.82 17.57 22.58
CA ALA A 275 2.09 17.08 22.06
C ALA A 275 3.28 17.61 22.88
N PRO A 276 4.14 16.73 23.44
CA PRO A 276 5.34 17.18 24.12
C PRO A 276 6.31 17.88 23.15
N PRO A 277 6.96 19.00 23.54
CA PRO A 277 7.95 19.66 22.70
C PRO A 277 9.06 18.70 22.24
N GLY A 278 9.38 18.74 20.94
CA GLY A 278 10.44 17.94 20.33
C GLY A 278 10.06 16.47 20.04
N TRP A 279 8.91 15.97 20.52
CA TRP A 279 8.48 14.61 20.18
C TRP A 279 8.04 14.53 18.71
N PRO A 280 8.44 13.48 17.97
CA PRO A 280 7.94 13.25 16.62
C PRO A 280 6.44 12.96 16.65
N VAL A 281 5.71 13.62 15.75
CA VAL A 281 4.26 13.52 15.61
C VAL A 281 3.90 12.59 14.45
N VAL A 282 2.98 11.66 14.71
CA VAL A 282 2.28 10.85 13.70
C VAL A 282 0.81 11.26 13.71
N LEU A 283 0.36 11.87 12.62
CA LEU A 283 -1.04 12.22 12.40
C LEU A 283 -1.83 10.98 11.96
N LEU A 284 -2.97 10.74 12.60
CA LEU A 284 -4.01 9.82 12.17
C LEU A 284 -5.19 10.64 11.64
N ALA A 285 -5.49 10.52 10.35
CA ALA A 285 -6.56 11.25 9.69
C ALA A 285 -7.22 10.33 8.66
N HIS A 286 -8.53 10.15 8.71
CA HIS A 286 -9.21 9.20 7.82
C HIS A 286 -8.99 9.55 6.35
N ALA A 287 -9.35 10.78 5.95
CA ALA A 287 -9.25 11.23 4.58
C ALA A 287 -8.03 12.15 4.34
N PRO A 288 -7.23 11.91 3.29
CA PRO A 288 -6.25 12.86 2.79
C PRO A 288 -6.98 13.96 1.98
N ALA A 289 -7.88 14.69 2.63
CA ALA A 289 -8.82 15.65 2.05
C ALA A 289 -8.58 17.08 2.59
N GLY A 290 -9.40 18.05 2.15
CA GLY A 290 -9.40 19.41 2.69
C GLY A 290 -8.03 20.10 2.73
N GLY A 291 -7.86 20.94 3.75
CA GLY A 291 -6.62 21.66 4.07
C GLY A 291 -5.59 20.84 4.85
N ILE A 292 -6.01 19.79 5.55
CA ILE A 292 -5.16 19.05 6.50
C ILE A 292 -3.88 18.49 5.88
N ARG A 293 -3.91 18.12 4.59
CA ARG A 293 -2.73 17.65 3.84
C ARG A 293 -1.55 18.63 3.88
N ARG A 294 -1.82 19.94 3.90
CA ARG A 294 -0.80 21.01 4.01
C ARG A 294 -0.57 21.40 5.47
N ALA A 295 -1.65 21.61 6.22
CA ALA A 295 -1.57 21.99 7.63
C ALA A 295 -0.79 20.98 8.49
N ALA A 296 -0.82 19.69 8.14
CA ALA A 296 0.00 18.64 8.77
C ALA A 296 1.50 19.00 8.76
N ALA A 297 2.03 19.53 7.66
CA ALA A 297 3.44 19.91 7.57
C ALA A 297 3.72 21.23 8.31
N GLU A 298 2.82 22.20 8.17
CA GLU A 298 2.90 23.52 8.82
C GLU A 298 2.88 23.39 10.36
N LEU A 299 2.15 22.41 10.90
CA LEU A 299 2.05 22.12 12.32
C LEU A 299 2.96 20.96 12.79
N GLY A 300 3.93 20.54 11.96
CA GLY A 300 5.05 19.69 12.40
C GLY A 300 4.81 18.17 12.42
N ALA A 301 3.75 17.65 11.80
CA ALA A 301 3.58 16.21 11.63
C ALA A 301 4.60 15.66 10.61
N GLY A 302 5.50 14.79 11.06
CA GLY A 302 6.50 14.14 10.20
C GLY A 302 5.91 13.02 9.34
N LEU A 303 4.90 12.33 9.89
CA LEU A 303 4.17 11.23 9.25
C LEU A 303 2.66 11.45 9.43
N ALA A 304 1.88 11.12 8.41
CA ALA A 304 0.42 11.07 8.45
C ALA A 304 -0.05 9.74 7.87
N LEU A 305 -1.00 9.09 8.54
CA LEU A 305 -1.59 7.82 8.15
C LEU A 305 -3.08 8.02 7.88
N GLY A 306 -3.57 7.47 6.77
CA GLY A 306 -4.97 7.57 6.38
C GLY A 306 -5.44 6.46 5.42
N GLY A 307 -6.70 6.56 5.06
CA GLY A 307 -7.45 5.60 4.25
C GLY A 307 -8.32 6.32 3.22
N HIS A 308 -9.64 6.09 3.28
CA HIS A 308 -10.72 6.78 2.53
C HIS A 308 -10.75 6.55 1.01
N THR A 309 -9.60 6.33 0.39
CA THR A 309 -9.45 6.24 -1.06
C THR A 309 -9.72 4.83 -1.59
N HIS A 310 -9.63 3.82 -0.73
CA HIS A 310 -9.67 2.38 -1.05
C HIS A 310 -8.71 1.95 -2.18
N GLY A 311 -7.66 2.74 -2.45
CA GLY A 311 -6.82 2.57 -3.64
C GLY A 311 -7.56 2.68 -4.98
N GLY A 312 -8.69 3.41 -5.02
CA GLY A 312 -9.57 3.57 -6.17
C GLY A 312 -10.58 2.45 -6.41
N GLN A 313 -10.57 1.39 -5.59
CA GLN A 313 -11.36 0.15 -5.74
C GLN A 313 -11.16 -0.62 -7.07
N VAL A 314 -11.43 0.01 -8.20
CA VAL A 314 -11.13 -0.45 -9.56
C VAL A 314 -9.82 0.17 -10.02
N ARG A 315 -8.85 -0.70 -10.32
CA ARG A 315 -7.55 -0.31 -10.88
C ARG A 315 -7.34 -0.98 -12.22
N LEU A 316 -6.64 -0.29 -13.10
CA LEU A 316 -6.11 -0.88 -14.33
C LEU A 316 -4.60 -1.15 -14.16
N PRO A 317 -4.05 -2.20 -14.81
CA PRO A 317 -2.60 -2.37 -14.92
C PRO A 317 -1.97 -1.09 -15.51
N LEU A 318 -0.82 -0.69 -14.97
CA LEU A 318 -0.06 0.51 -15.34
C LEU A 318 -0.73 1.86 -15.05
N LEU A 319 -2.02 2.07 -15.36
CA LEU A 319 -2.72 3.34 -15.13
C LEU A 319 -3.06 3.61 -13.65
N GLY A 320 -3.14 2.59 -12.81
CA GLY A 320 -3.44 2.76 -11.38
C GLY A 320 -4.93 2.85 -11.09
N ALA A 321 -5.33 3.70 -10.14
CA ALA A 321 -6.74 3.93 -9.83
C ALA A 321 -7.46 4.60 -11.00
N LEU A 322 -8.66 4.11 -11.32
CA LEU A 322 -9.44 4.68 -12.41
C LEU A 322 -10.23 5.91 -11.95
N TRP A 323 -10.84 5.85 -10.76
CA TRP A 323 -11.67 6.92 -10.20
C TRP A 323 -11.71 6.86 -8.66
N ILE A 324 -11.75 8.01 -7.98
CA ILE A 324 -11.98 8.13 -6.52
C ILE A 324 -13.01 9.24 -6.25
N PRO A 325 -14.01 9.04 -5.36
CA PRO A 325 -14.91 10.09 -4.91
C PRO A 325 -14.15 11.33 -4.42
N GLY A 326 -14.55 12.53 -4.85
CA GLY A 326 -13.90 13.79 -4.46
C GLY A 326 -12.52 14.06 -5.13
N GLN A 327 -11.95 13.11 -5.88
CA GLN A 327 -10.76 13.34 -6.71
C GLN A 327 -11.04 13.20 -8.22
N GLY A 328 -12.08 12.44 -8.61
CA GLY A 328 -12.44 12.24 -10.02
C GLY A 328 -11.62 11.13 -10.69
N TRP A 329 -11.49 11.23 -12.01
CA TRP A 329 -10.77 10.26 -12.85
C TRP A 329 -9.25 10.40 -12.72
N PHE A 330 -8.53 9.27 -12.76
CA PHE A 330 -7.06 9.20 -12.64
C PHE A 330 -6.51 9.96 -11.41
N PRO A 331 -7.03 9.67 -10.20
CA PRO A 331 -6.77 10.44 -8.99
C PRO A 331 -5.30 10.36 -8.54
N THR A 332 -4.76 11.50 -8.09
CA THR A 332 -3.36 11.62 -7.65
C THR A 332 -3.07 10.90 -6.34
N TYR A 333 -3.96 11.03 -5.35
CA TYR A 333 -3.77 10.48 -4.01
C TYR A 333 -4.57 9.18 -3.89
N ASP A 334 -4.06 8.10 -4.51
CA ASP A 334 -4.78 6.83 -4.59
C ASP A 334 -4.40 5.84 -3.49
N ARG A 335 -3.12 5.44 -3.35
CA ARG A 335 -2.59 4.64 -2.23
C ARG A 335 -1.05 4.64 -2.22
N GLY A 336 -0.47 4.48 -1.03
CA GLY A 336 0.97 4.39 -0.82
C GLY A 336 1.56 5.68 -0.25
N TRP A 337 2.84 5.90 -0.53
CA TRP A 337 3.63 7.02 -0.02
C TRP A 337 3.49 8.28 -0.89
N PHE A 338 3.17 9.40 -0.24
CA PHE A 338 3.15 10.73 -0.82
C PHE A 338 3.92 11.68 0.10
N GLN A 339 4.54 12.73 -0.45
CA GLN A 339 5.20 13.77 0.35
C GLN A 339 4.48 15.10 0.09
N VAL A 340 3.94 15.72 1.15
CA VAL A 340 3.16 16.96 1.05
C VAL A 340 3.65 17.95 2.10
N GLY A 341 4.16 19.11 1.66
CA GLY A 341 4.67 20.18 2.54
C GLY A 341 5.91 19.86 3.38
N GLY A 342 6.28 18.58 3.50
CA GLY A 342 7.31 18.08 4.42
C GLY A 342 6.88 16.78 5.10
N THR A 343 5.57 16.62 5.35
CA THR A 343 4.97 15.40 5.90
C THR A 343 4.98 14.25 4.89
N TRP A 344 5.34 13.07 5.35
CA TRP A 344 5.07 11.81 4.63
C TRP A 344 3.63 11.38 4.90
N TRP A 345 2.83 11.23 3.85
CA TRP A 345 1.50 10.64 3.92
C TRP A 345 1.55 9.17 3.46
N PHE A 346 1.02 8.26 4.28
CA PHE A 346 0.66 6.91 3.84
C PHE A 346 -0.85 6.76 3.72
N ILE A 347 -1.31 6.47 2.50
CA ILE A 347 -2.72 6.24 2.19
C ILE A 347 -2.89 4.74 1.95
N ALA A 348 -3.52 4.03 2.88
CA ALA A 348 -3.71 2.59 2.77
C ALA A 348 -4.92 2.22 1.89
N ALA A 349 -4.86 1.09 1.18
CA ALA A 349 -5.93 0.69 0.27
C ALA A 349 -7.20 0.12 0.96
N GLY A 350 -7.27 0.11 2.30
CA GLY A 350 -8.39 -0.40 3.07
C GLY A 350 -8.51 -1.92 3.14
N LEU A 351 -9.28 -2.41 4.13
CA LEU A 351 -9.61 -3.83 4.30
C LEU A 351 -10.96 -4.22 3.66
N GLY A 352 -11.90 -3.28 3.67
CA GLY A 352 -13.27 -3.41 3.19
C GLY A 352 -13.44 -3.07 1.71
N THR A 353 -14.67 -3.19 1.24
CA THR A 353 -15.07 -2.71 -0.09
C THR A 353 -16.40 -2.00 0.08
N PRO A 354 -16.43 -0.65 0.11
CA PRO A 354 -17.68 0.09 0.24
C PRO A 354 -18.59 -0.15 -0.95
N ARG A 355 -19.85 0.34 -0.87
CA ARG A 355 -20.74 0.41 -2.04
C ARG A 355 -20.02 1.05 -3.24
N PRO A 356 -20.19 0.51 -4.47
CA PRO A 356 -21.12 -0.54 -4.90
C PRO A 356 -20.57 -1.98 -4.74
N TRP A 357 -19.63 -2.22 -3.82
CA TRP A 357 -19.03 -3.54 -3.53
C TRP A 357 -18.15 -4.12 -4.65
N ILE A 358 -17.66 -3.26 -5.55
CA ILE A 358 -16.80 -3.63 -6.67
C ILE A 358 -15.35 -3.28 -6.32
N ARG A 359 -14.47 -4.29 -6.31
CA ARG A 359 -13.02 -4.10 -6.12
C ARG A 359 -12.26 -4.97 -7.12
N LEU A 360 -11.64 -4.34 -8.10
CA LEU A 360 -10.95 -5.00 -9.22
C LEU A 360 -9.49 -4.56 -9.27
N LEU A 361 -8.57 -5.54 -9.19
CA LEU A 361 -7.11 -5.34 -9.14
C LEU A 361 -6.58 -4.44 -8.00
N CYS A 362 -7.45 -4.02 -7.08
CA CYS A 362 -7.07 -3.33 -5.83
C CYS A 362 -7.17 -4.26 -4.62
N ARG A 363 -6.18 -5.15 -4.43
CA ARG A 363 -6.14 -6.01 -3.23
C ARG A 363 -6.26 -5.19 -1.93
N PRO A 364 -7.13 -5.58 -0.97
CA PRO A 364 -7.13 -5.10 0.41
C PRO A 364 -5.74 -5.09 1.05
N GLU A 365 -5.51 -4.22 2.03
CA GLU A 365 -4.17 -3.93 2.56
C GLU A 365 -4.12 -3.81 4.10
N LEU A 366 -3.20 -4.56 4.71
CA LEU A 366 -2.73 -4.39 6.08
C LEU A 366 -1.35 -3.74 6.01
N VAL A 367 -1.18 -2.66 6.77
CA VAL A 367 0.07 -1.90 6.83
C VAL A 367 0.75 -2.15 8.17
N LEU A 368 2.03 -2.47 8.12
CA LEU A 368 2.89 -2.66 9.28
C LEU A 368 4.03 -1.64 9.17
N LEU A 369 4.20 -0.79 10.17
CA LEU A 369 5.19 0.27 10.21
C LEU A 369 6.15 0.00 11.38
N GLU A 370 7.46 0.07 11.15
CA GLU A 370 8.48 0.16 12.20
C GLU A 370 9.10 1.56 12.12
N LEU A 371 8.75 2.41 13.08
CA LEU A 371 9.32 3.73 13.27
C LEU A 371 10.60 3.58 14.09
N VAL A 372 11.71 4.10 13.57
CA VAL A 372 13.02 4.11 14.23
C VAL A 372 13.28 5.53 14.69
N LEU A 373 13.26 5.74 16.00
CA LEU A 373 13.51 7.04 16.61
C LEU A 373 15.02 7.30 16.59
N GLY A 374 15.43 8.34 15.87
CA GLY A 374 16.82 8.77 15.79
C GLY A 374 17.11 9.83 16.86
N GLU A 375 18.19 9.63 17.62
CA GLU A 375 18.84 10.73 18.32
C GLU A 375 19.58 11.63 17.31
N GLU A 376 19.80 12.89 17.66
CA GLU A 376 20.40 13.87 16.73
C GLU A 376 21.79 13.45 16.25
N GLY A 377 22.06 13.62 14.94
CA GLY A 377 23.42 13.73 14.42
C GLY A 377 24.08 12.48 13.83
N ARG A 378 23.35 11.40 13.47
CA ARG A 378 23.87 10.28 12.64
C ARG A 378 22.87 9.72 11.63
#